data_AF-A0A9N6Z083-F1
#
_entry.id   AF-A0A9N6Z083-F1
#
_cell.length_a   1.000
_cell.length_b   1.000
_cell.length_c   1.000
_cell.angle_alpha   90.00
_cell.angle_beta   90.00
_cell.angle_gamma   90.00
#
_symmetry.space_group_name_H-M   'P 1'
#
loop_
_entity.id
_entity.type
_entity.pdbx_description
1 polymer ?
#
loop_
_entity_poly.entity_id
_entity_poly.type
_entity_poly.pdbx_seq_one_letter_code
_entity_poly.pdbx_strand_id
1 'polypeptide(L)'
;MTRSFGAPGTGLSRREFLTATGATGLSALAGCSSKAINAPTAAAGGPNEAQTSSDLPYTSPPTVVNVDEQGGSVTMGTQPARHAVHPLDSMGGPVEFPRVWAWQADDNDPSVPGPILRTTEGNDMEVTLDNTNGRRPHTIHFHGVTKSWKNDGVPTSTGVQVPAGEKHTYEIPANVPGTHLYHCHFQTHRHIDMGMYGIFRVDPEGYEPADREYFMTIKDWDSRIPKKWAGEADFTFDTASRNPDVFTVNGKSAPRTLHPEQGSPIIVDKGDLVRIHLVNGGYMSHPMHIHNHRFQRVEKDGGIVPEAARHDIDVTNIAPAERHTIEFTADADPGIYLMHCHKVNHVMNGSFYPGGMLTGIVYRSVMDSDIFSQLMDYAGYEPN
;
A
#
# COMPACT_ATOMS: atom_id res chain seq x y z
N MET A 1 -11.16 -5.76 -8.94
CA MET A 1 -10.60 -6.71 -7.95
C MET A 1 -9.55 -7.61 -8.60
N THR A 2 -8.27 -7.30 -8.43
CA THR A 2 -7.19 -8.25 -8.67
C THR A 2 -7.31 -9.37 -7.64
N ARG A 3 -7.53 -10.61 -8.10
CA ARG A 3 -7.86 -11.79 -7.30
C ARG A 3 -6.62 -12.48 -6.71
N SER A 4 -5.61 -11.71 -6.32
CA SER A 4 -4.32 -12.22 -5.83
C SER A 4 -4.26 -12.21 -4.30
N PHE A 5 -3.79 -13.31 -3.73
CA PHE A 5 -3.55 -13.54 -2.32
C PHE A 5 -2.06 -13.29 -2.03
N GLY A 6 -1.79 -12.52 -0.98
CA GLY A 6 -0.46 -12.07 -0.62
C GLY A 6 -0.20 -10.61 -0.97
N ALA A 7 1.02 -10.16 -0.71
CA ALA A 7 1.47 -8.83 -1.06
C ALA A 7 1.22 -8.51 -2.55
N PRO A 8 0.90 -7.25 -2.90
CA PRO A 8 0.57 -6.88 -4.27
C PRO A 8 1.76 -7.11 -5.20
N GLY A 9 1.49 -7.61 -6.41
CA GLY A 9 2.48 -8.11 -7.35
C GLY A 9 2.11 -9.51 -7.83
N THR A 10 3.07 -10.43 -7.88
CA THR A 10 2.89 -11.80 -8.40
C THR A 10 2.36 -12.80 -7.35
N GLY A 11 1.38 -12.36 -6.56
CA GLY A 11 0.72 -13.18 -5.53
C GLY A 11 -0.05 -14.38 -6.12
N LEU A 12 -0.60 -15.24 -5.25
CA LEU A 12 -1.34 -16.43 -5.69
C LEU A 12 -2.75 -16.10 -6.15
N SER A 13 -3.27 -16.80 -7.15
CA SER A 13 -4.72 -16.79 -7.39
C SER A 13 -5.46 -17.45 -6.21
N ARG A 14 -6.74 -17.09 -6.01
CA ARG A 14 -7.61 -17.77 -5.02
C ARG A 14 -7.61 -19.30 -5.19
N ARG A 15 -7.60 -19.78 -6.43
CA ARG A 15 -7.58 -21.23 -6.73
C ARG A 15 -6.29 -21.88 -6.24
N GLU A 16 -5.15 -21.27 -6.52
CA GLU A 16 -3.86 -21.76 -6.04
C GLU A 16 -3.77 -21.72 -4.52
N PHE A 17 -4.25 -20.63 -3.90
CA PHE A 17 -4.30 -20.51 -2.45
C PHE A 17 -5.15 -21.62 -1.81
N LEU A 18 -6.39 -21.82 -2.27
CA LEU A 18 -7.27 -22.87 -1.75
C LEU A 18 -6.73 -24.28 -1.99
N THR A 19 -6.00 -24.48 -3.10
CA THR A 19 -5.32 -25.75 -3.37
C THR A 19 -4.18 -25.98 -2.39
N ALA A 20 -3.39 -24.94 -2.10
CA ALA A 20 -2.25 -24.99 -1.18
C ALA A 20 -2.67 -25.18 0.28
N THR A 21 -3.84 -24.69 0.69
CA THR A 21 -4.37 -24.87 2.04
C THR A 21 -5.15 -26.18 2.24
N GLY A 22 -5.21 -27.04 1.23
CA GLY A 22 -5.98 -28.29 1.29
C GLY A 22 -7.50 -28.11 1.26
N ALA A 23 -8.00 -26.90 0.97
CA ALA A 23 -9.42 -26.55 0.97
C ALA A 23 -10.16 -26.96 -0.32
N THR A 24 -9.74 -28.05 -0.99
CA THR A 24 -10.38 -28.53 -2.23
C THR A 24 -11.65 -29.32 -1.92
N GLY A 25 -12.72 -28.62 -1.56
CA GLY A 25 -14.01 -29.25 -1.30
C GLY A 25 -15.19 -28.30 -1.10
N LEU A 26 -15.65 -27.63 -2.17
CA LEU A 26 -17.05 -27.35 -2.53
C LEU A 26 -17.10 -26.28 -3.63
N SER A 27 -17.38 -26.72 -4.86
CA SER A 27 -17.76 -25.84 -5.96
C SER A 27 -19.12 -25.22 -5.66
N ALA A 28 -19.18 -24.01 -5.13
CA ALA A 28 -20.43 -23.24 -5.09
C ALA A 28 -20.70 -22.66 -6.49
N LEU A 29 -21.70 -23.24 -7.17
CA LEU A 29 -22.24 -22.77 -8.44
C LEU A 29 -22.64 -21.29 -8.37
N ALA A 30 -22.22 -20.52 -9.36
CA ALA A 30 -22.61 -19.14 -9.56
C ALA A 30 -24.15 -19.01 -9.68
N GLY A 31 -24.77 -18.31 -8.73
CA GLY A 31 -26.16 -17.89 -8.79
C GLY A 31 -26.26 -16.46 -9.32
N CYS A 32 -26.60 -16.31 -10.60
CA CYS A 32 -27.03 -15.05 -11.17
C CYS A 32 -28.28 -14.53 -10.42
N SER A 33 -28.21 -13.33 -9.86
CA SER A 33 -29.42 -12.57 -9.53
C SER A 33 -29.26 -11.10 -9.92
N SER A 34 -30.34 -10.61 -10.52
CA SER A 34 -30.46 -9.48 -11.42
C SER A 34 -30.48 -8.11 -10.75
N LYS A 35 -30.05 -7.09 -11.51
CA LYS A 35 -30.18 -5.65 -11.27
C LYS A 35 -31.52 -5.22 -10.67
N ALA A 36 -31.47 -4.31 -9.70
CA ALA A 36 -32.49 -3.28 -9.53
C ALA A 36 -31.89 -1.93 -9.96
N ILE A 37 -32.44 -1.37 -11.04
CA ILE A 37 -32.15 -0.02 -11.54
C ILE A 37 -33.09 0.92 -10.77
N ASN A 38 -32.56 1.88 -10.04
CA ASN A 38 -33.33 3.07 -9.66
C ASN A 38 -32.81 4.26 -10.46
N ALA A 39 -33.72 4.89 -11.21
CA ALA A 39 -33.50 6.12 -11.96
C ALA A 39 -33.29 7.32 -11.01
N PRO A 40 -32.59 8.38 -11.45
CA PRO A 40 -32.23 9.50 -10.59
C PRO A 40 -33.40 10.48 -10.44
N THR A 41 -33.66 10.93 -9.21
CA THR A 41 -34.37 12.20 -8.96
C THR A 41 -33.34 13.30 -8.79
N ALA A 42 -33.35 14.26 -9.71
CA ALA A 42 -32.59 15.49 -9.61
C ALA A 42 -33.08 16.31 -8.42
N ALA A 43 -32.16 16.68 -7.52
CA ALA A 43 -32.37 17.75 -6.56
C ALA A 43 -31.16 18.70 -6.63
N ALA A 44 -31.45 19.97 -6.86
CA ALA A 44 -30.50 21.04 -7.05
C ALA A 44 -29.94 21.55 -5.70
N GLY A 45 -28.62 21.75 -5.67
CA GLY A 45 -27.85 22.78 -4.95
C GLY A 45 -28.19 23.19 -3.51
N GLY A 46 -27.25 22.92 -2.59
CA GLY A 46 -27.06 23.62 -1.31
C GLY A 46 -25.73 23.18 -0.63
N PRO A 47 -24.97 24.06 0.04
CA PRO A 47 -23.60 23.76 0.49
C PRO A 47 -23.51 23.03 1.84
N ASN A 48 -22.53 22.11 1.92
CA ASN A 48 -21.88 21.58 3.12
C ASN A 48 -22.77 20.91 4.21
N GLU A 49 -23.09 19.64 4.02
CA GLU A 49 -23.28 18.71 5.14
C GLU A 49 -21.99 17.94 5.42
N ALA A 50 -21.62 17.86 6.70
CA ALA A 50 -20.53 17.00 7.13
C ALA A 50 -21.02 15.55 7.05
N GLN A 51 -20.61 14.80 6.01
CA GLN A 51 -20.73 13.34 6.04
C GLN A 51 -20.19 12.82 7.37
N THR A 52 -21.04 12.14 8.14
CA THR A 52 -20.64 11.43 9.35
C THR A 52 -19.66 10.32 8.97
N SER A 53 -18.69 10.01 9.82
CA SER A 53 -17.66 8.98 9.52
C SER A 53 -18.28 7.60 9.23
N SER A 54 -19.48 7.32 9.74
CA SER A 54 -20.23 6.07 9.53
C SER A 54 -20.54 5.72 8.07
N ASP A 55 -20.70 6.73 7.21
CA ASP A 55 -21.24 6.55 5.86
C ASP A 55 -20.13 6.47 4.79
N LEU A 56 -18.87 6.60 5.21
CA LEU A 56 -17.71 6.56 4.34
C LEU A 56 -17.35 5.11 3.96
N PRO A 57 -16.96 4.84 2.70
CA PRO A 57 -16.51 3.50 2.30
C PRO A 57 -15.22 3.12 3.02
N TYR A 58 -14.97 1.83 3.18
CA TYR A 58 -13.66 1.35 3.62
C TYR A 58 -12.68 1.30 2.45
N THR A 59 -11.41 1.53 2.75
CA THR A 59 -10.31 1.29 1.81
C THR A 59 -10.09 -0.21 1.58
N SER A 60 -9.71 -0.56 0.36
CA SER A 60 -9.23 -1.89 -0.04
C SER A 60 -7.69 -1.98 -0.03
N PRO A 61 -7.12 -3.19 -0.11
CA PRO A 61 -5.69 -3.39 -0.38
C PRO A 61 -5.26 -2.69 -1.68
N PRO A 62 -4.01 -2.19 -1.77
CA PRO A 62 -3.52 -1.55 -2.98
C PRO A 62 -3.40 -2.55 -4.13
N THR A 63 -3.72 -2.11 -5.34
CA THR A 63 -3.63 -2.91 -6.57
C THR A 63 -2.52 -2.40 -7.47
N VAL A 64 -1.96 -3.27 -8.31
CA VAL A 64 -1.05 -2.83 -9.39
C VAL A 64 -1.89 -2.34 -10.56
N VAL A 65 -1.63 -1.12 -11.01
CA VAL A 65 -2.23 -0.48 -12.16
C VAL A 65 -1.13 -0.33 -13.21
N ASN A 66 -1.15 -1.19 -14.22
CA ASN A 66 -0.25 -1.10 -15.36
C ASN A 66 -0.78 -0.05 -16.34
N VAL A 67 -0.16 1.13 -16.34
CA VAL A 67 -0.62 2.30 -17.11
C VAL A 67 -0.40 2.10 -18.61
N ASP A 68 0.59 1.29 -18.99
CA ASP A 68 0.84 0.93 -20.39
C ASP A 68 -0.35 0.17 -21.00
N GLU A 69 -0.94 -0.75 -20.23
CA GLU A 69 -2.11 -1.54 -20.64
C GLU A 69 -3.38 -0.68 -20.78
N GLN A 70 -3.38 0.53 -20.22
CA GLN A 70 -4.47 1.51 -20.30
C GLN A 70 -4.24 2.58 -21.39
N GLY A 71 -3.23 2.40 -22.24
CA GLY A 71 -2.90 3.36 -23.29
C GLY A 71 -2.14 4.60 -22.79
N GLY A 72 -1.41 4.47 -21.68
CA GLY A 72 -0.52 5.53 -21.18
C GLY A 72 -1.22 6.58 -20.31
N SER A 73 -2.44 6.34 -19.84
CA SER A 73 -3.17 7.30 -19.00
C SER A 73 -3.86 6.63 -17.81
N VAL A 74 -3.99 7.37 -16.70
CA VAL A 74 -4.69 6.93 -15.49
C VAL A 74 -5.36 8.11 -14.80
N THR A 75 -6.57 7.91 -14.27
CA THR A 75 -7.25 8.91 -13.43
C THR A 75 -7.09 8.56 -11.96
N MET A 76 -6.50 9.46 -11.19
CA MET A 76 -6.29 9.34 -9.76
C MET A 76 -7.30 10.20 -9.00
N GLY A 77 -8.35 9.57 -8.47
CA GLY A 77 -9.34 10.18 -7.60
C GLY A 77 -8.88 10.31 -6.15
N THR A 78 -9.37 11.33 -5.45
CA THR A 78 -9.24 11.44 -3.98
C THR A 78 -10.58 11.23 -3.30
N GLN A 79 -10.64 10.29 -2.38
CA GLN A 79 -11.89 9.88 -1.72
C GLN A 79 -11.75 9.91 -0.19
N PRO A 80 -12.65 10.60 0.54
CA PRO A 80 -12.80 10.36 1.97
C PRO A 80 -13.18 8.90 2.21
N ALA A 81 -12.43 8.21 3.06
CA ALA A 81 -12.68 6.80 3.37
C ALA A 81 -12.41 6.49 4.85
N ARG A 82 -12.85 5.33 5.31
CA ARG A 82 -12.41 4.70 6.56
C ARG A 82 -11.28 3.72 6.26
N HIS A 83 -10.34 3.58 7.17
CA HIS A 83 -9.25 2.64 7.01
C HIS A 83 -9.12 1.75 8.25
N ALA A 84 -9.50 0.48 8.10
CA ALA A 84 -9.34 -0.54 9.14
C ALA A 84 -7.91 -1.07 9.11
N VAL A 85 -7.04 -0.52 9.95
CA VAL A 85 -5.62 -0.91 10.04
C VAL A 85 -5.50 -2.31 10.65
N HIS A 86 -6.26 -2.57 11.71
CA HIS A 86 -6.29 -3.82 12.44
C HIS A 86 -7.67 -4.01 13.10
N PRO A 87 -8.35 -5.18 12.94
CA PRO A 87 -9.76 -5.37 13.30
C PRO A 87 -10.09 -5.28 14.80
N LEU A 88 -11.38 -5.10 15.08
CA LEU A 88 -11.95 -4.62 16.34
C LEU A 88 -11.93 -5.59 17.53
N ASP A 89 -11.57 -6.87 17.35
CA ASP A 89 -11.72 -7.90 18.39
C ASP A 89 -10.43 -8.70 18.67
N SER A 90 -9.25 -8.14 18.33
CA SER A 90 -7.96 -8.84 18.44
C SER A 90 -6.92 -8.07 19.27
N MET A 91 -5.82 -8.73 19.63
CA MET A 91 -4.81 -8.20 20.57
C MET A 91 -4.24 -6.85 20.12
N GLY A 92 -4.53 -5.80 20.88
CA GLY A 92 -4.10 -4.43 20.58
C GLY A 92 -4.90 -3.73 19.50
N GLY A 93 -5.96 -4.36 18.99
CA GLY A 93 -7.02 -3.74 18.22
C GLY A 93 -8.21 -3.32 19.09
N PRO A 94 -9.21 -2.63 18.50
CA PRO A 94 -9.20 -2.11 17.13
C PRO A 94 -8.17 -1.01 16.91
N VAL A 95 -7.62 -0.99 15.70
CA VAL A 95 -6.97 0.21 15.15
C VAL A 95 -7.71 0.61 13.89
N GLU A 96 -8.54 1.63 14.00
CA GLU A 96 -9.27 2.22 12.89
C GLU A 96 -8.92 3.70 12.72
N PHE A 97 -8.81 4.10 11.46
CA PHE A 97 -8.78 5.50 11.08
C PHE A 97 -10.17 5.87 10.53
N PRO A 98 -10.96 6.63 11.30
CA PRO A 98 -12.35 6.94 10.96
C PRO A 98 -12.46 7.87 9.74
N ARG A 99 -11.36 8.54 9.37
CA ARG A 99 -11.26 9.33 8.15
C ARG A 99 -9.83 9.37 7.63
N VAL A 100 -9.65 8.94 6.40
CA VAL A 100 -8.45 9.11 5.57
C VAL A 100 -8.85 9.79 4.25
N TRP A 101 -7.86 10.24 3.49
CA TRP A 101 -8.02 10.68 2.10
C TRP A 101 -7.34 9.66 1.21
N ALA A 102 -8.09 8.65 0.82
CA ALA A 102 -7.60 7.53 0.04
C ALA A 102 -7.44 7.90 -1.43
N TRP A 103 -6.49 7.25 -2.10
CA TRP A 103 -6.34 7.32 -3.54
C TRP A 103 -7.24 6.28 -4.22
N GLN A 104 -7.76 6.61 -5.39
CA GLN A 104 -8.54 5.71 -6.23
C GLN A 104 -8.01 5.79 -7.67
N ALA A 105 -7.60 4.69 -8.27
CA ALA A 105 -7.26 4.67 -9.70
C ALA A 105 -8.49 4.22 -10.49
N ASP A 106 -8.97 5.09 -11.38
CA ASP A 106 -10.12 4.87 -12.25
C ASP A 106 -11.33 4.37 -11.44
N ASP A 107 -11.92 3.26 -11.86
CA ASP A 107 -13.08 2.63 -11.22
C ASP A 107 -12.69 1.59 -10.14
N ASN A 108 -11.42 1.49 -9.74
CA ASN A 108 -10.99 0.59 -8.67
C ASN A 108 -11.49 1.05 -7.30
N ASP A 109 -11.40 0.18 -6.30
CA ASP A 109 -11.68 0.56 -4.92
C ASP A 109 -10.64 1.57 -4.41
N PRO A 110 -11.02 2.53 -3.55
CA PRO A 110 -10.07 3.43 -2.91
C PRO A 110 -9.14 2.63 -1.98
N SER A 111 -7.85 2.99 -1.94
CA SER A 111 -6.83 2.28 -1.15
C SER A 111 -5.90 3.22 -0.39
N VAL A 112 -5.39 2.72 0.74
CA VAL A 112 -4.30 3.32 1.53
C VAL A 112 -3.33 2.18 1.90
N PRO A 113 -2.06 2.19 1.45
CA PRO A 113 -1.49 3.14 0.47
C PRO A 113 -2.29 3.14 -0.84
N GLY A 114 -2.09 4.16 -1.66
CA GLY A 114 -2.68 4.20 -2.99
C GLY A 114 -2.21 3.06 -3.89
N PRO A 115 -2.85 2.91 -5.06
CA PRO A 115 -2.48 1.88 -6.04
C PRO A 115 -1.01 2.01 -6.48
N ILE A 116 -0.41 0.89 -6.85
CA ILE A 116 0.93 0.90 -7.46
C ILE A 116 0.75 1.28 -8.92
N LEU A 117 1.21 2.47 -9.30
CA LEU A 117 1.27 2.87 -10.70
C LEU A 117 2.51 2.26 -11.32
N ARG A 118 2.36 1.46 -12.36
CA ARG A 118 3.47 0.78 -13.06
C ARG A 118 3.47 1.16 -14.52
N THR A 119 4.64 1.49 -15.05
CA THR A 119 4.87 1.79 -16.47
C THR A 119 6.25 1.26 -16.88
N THR A 120 6.53 1.21 -18.17
CA THR A 120 7.83 0.86 -18.74
C THR A 120 8.64 2.12 -19.06
N GLU A 121 9.96 2.05 -18.94
CA GLU A 121 10.87 3.10 -19.37
C GLU A 121 10.56 3.56 -20.81
N GLY A 122 10.48 4.87 -21.01
CA GLY A 122 10.11 5.49 -22.29
C GLY A 122 8.60 5.63 -22.53
N ASN A 123 7.75 4.98 -21.74
CA ASN A 123 6.29 5.13 -21.82
C ASN A 123 5.81 6.23 -20.86
N ASP A 124 5.89 7.46 -21.32
CA ASP A 124 5.37 8.63 -20.60
C ASP A 124 3.87 8.46 -20.29
N MET A 125 3.46 8.93 -19.11
CA MET A 125 2.10 8.78 -18.61
C MET A 125 1.37 10.12 -18.51
N GLU A 126 0.09 10.12 -18.85
CA GLU A 126 -0.85 11.18 -18.48
C GLU A 126 -1.61 10.80 -17.21
N VAL A 127 -1.41 11.56 -16.13
CA VAL A 127 -2.04 11.30 -14.84
C VAL A 127 -3.03 12.41 -14.52
N THR A 128 -4.33 12.10 -14.49
CA THR A 128 -5.36 13.08 -14.14
C THR A 128 -5.73 12.95 -12.67
N LEU A 129 -5.41 13.96 -11.85
CA LEU A 129 -5.96 14.09 -10.50
C LEU A 129 -7.41 14.53 -10.59
N ASP A 130 -8.34 13.66 -10.19
CA ASP A 130 -9.76 13.97 -10.05
C ASP A 130 -10.11 14.25 -8.57
N ASN A 131 -10.22 15.54 -8.24
CA ASN A 131 -10.58 15.98 -6.88
C ASN A 131 -12.08 16.31 -6.76
N THR A 132 -12.94 15.76 -7.65
CA THR A 132 -14.38 16.03 -7.63
C THR A 132 -15.04 15.60 -6.32
N ASN A 133 -14.61 14.46 -5.77
CA ASN A 133 -15.16 13.90 -4.52
C ASN A 133 -14.32 14.26 -3.28
N GLY A 134 -13.19 14.93 -3.44
CA GLY A 134 -12.37 15.33 -2.31
C GLY A 134 -12.94 16.55 -1.60
N ARG A 135 -12.43 16.80 -0.39
CA ARG A 135 -12.93 17.87 0.50
C ARG A 135 -11.87 18.93 0.78
N ARG A 136 -10.71 18.83 0.15
CA ARG A 136 -9.52 19.65 0.37
C ARG A 136 -8.78 19.84 -0.95
N PRO A 137 -8.02 20.93 -1.11
CA PRO A 137 -7.09 21.02 -2.22
C PRO A 137 -6.02 19.92 -2.12
N HIS A 138 -5.67 19.35 -3.27
CA HIS A 138 -4.67 18.30 -3.39
C HIS A 138 -3.75 18.57 -4.59
N THR A 139 -2.63 17.86 -4.62
CA THR A 139 -1.74 17.72 -5.77
C THR A 139 -1.22 16.29 -5.82
N ILE A 140 -0.56 15.91 -6.92
CA ILE A 140 0.24 14.68 -6.99
C ILE A 140 1.67 15.05 -7.35
N HIS A 141 2.61 14.70 -6.48
CA HIS A 141 4.05 14.81 -6.74
C HIS A 141 4.64 13.41 -6.93
N PHE A 142 5.20 13.15 -8.11
CA PHE A 142 5.94 11.91 -8.43
C PHE A 142 7.42 12.04 -8.03
N HIS A 143 7.78 11.53 -6.86
CA HIS A 143 9.12 11.63 -6.29
C HIS A 143 10.10 10.70 -7.02
N GLY A 144 11.12 11.24 -7.66
CA GLY A 144 12.25 10.48 -8.22
C GLY A 144 12.39 10.53 -9.74
N VAL A 145 11.38 11.01 -10.47
CA VAL A 145 11.47 11.23 -11.92
C VAL A 145 11.89 12.64 -12.29
N THR A 146 12.59 12.75 -13.42
CA THR A 146 13.00 14.05 -13.97
C THR A 146 11.89 14.57 -14.90
N LYS A 147 11.27 15.69 -14.55
CA LYS A 147 10.11 16.21 -15.28
C LYS A 147 10.17 17.72 -15.45
N SER A 148 9.33 18.24 -16.34
CA SER A 148 9.08 19.68 -16.40
C SER A 148 8.58 20.17 -15.05
N TRP A 149 9.14 21.28 -14.56
CA TRP A 149 8.77 21.84 -13.26
C TRP A 149 7.26 22.10 -13.13
N LYS A 150 6.55 22.36 -14.23
CA LYS A 150 5.09 22.56 -14.23
C LYS A 150 4.31 21.32 -13.78
N ASN A 151 4.84 20.13 -14.07
CA ASN A 151 4.24 18.83 -13.70
C ASN A 151 4.72 18.31 -12.34
N ASP A 152 5.46 19.11 -11.57
CA ASP A 152 6.05 18.64 -10.31
C ASP A 152 5.03 18.49 -9.17
N GLY A 153 3.88 19.16 -9.27
CA GLY A 153 2.79 19.03 -8.31
C GLY A 153 3.06 19.68 -6.95
N VAL A 154 3.97 20.67 -6.89
CA VAL A 154 4.34 21.38 -5.67
C VAL A 154 3.73 22.80 -5.68
N PRO A 155 2.71 23.10 -4.85
CA PRO A 155 1.97 24.36 -4.93
C PRO A 155 2.83 25.63 -4.89
N THR A 156 3.92 25.62 -4.12
CA THR A 156 4.78 26.79 -3.91
C THR A 156 5.71 27.10 -5.08
N SER A 157 6.05 26.10 -5.90
CA SER A 157 6.95 26.28 -7.05
C SER A 157 6.19 26.23 -8.38
N THR A 158 5.19 25.36 -8.50
CA THR A 158 4.43 25.16 -9.75
C THR A 158 3.18 26.05 -9.83
N GLY A 159 2.68 26.53 -8.70
CA GLY A 159 1.39 27.21 -8.60
C GLY A 159 0.18 26.26 -8.71
N VAL A 160 0.40 24.97 -8.96
CA VAL A 160 -0.67 23.98 -9.09
C VAL A 160 -1.25 23.67 -7.71
N GLN A 161 -2.54 23.91 -7.57
CA GLN A 161 -3.40 23.37 -6.52
C GLN A 161 -4.63 22.86 -7.25
N VAL A 162 -5.11 21.67 -6.89
CA VAL A 162 -6.36 21.13 -7.43
C VAL A 162 -7.40 21.24 -6.32
N PRO A 163 -8.25 22.28 -6.31
CA PRO A 163 -9.35 22.43 -5.36
C PRO A 163 -10.33 21.25 -5.39
N ALA A 164 -11.15 21.16 -4.34
CA ALA A 164 -12.29 20.24 -4.35
C ALA A 164 -13.25 20.61 -5.49
N GLY A 165 -13.73 19.61 -6.23
CA GLY A 165 -14.58 19.81 -7.41
C GLY A 165 -13.81 19.98 -8.73
N GLU A 166 -12.48 20.06 -8.68
CA GLU A 166 -11.65 20.31 -9.87
C GLU A 166 -10.82 19.09 -10.26
N LYS A 167 -10.27 19.14 -11.49
CA LYS A 167 -9.36 18.14 -12.02
C LYS A 167 -8.11 18.81 -12.60
N HIS A 168 -7.00 18.09 -12.61
CA HIS A 168 -5.76 18.54 -13.25
C HIS A 168 -4.98 17.35 -13.81
N THR A 169 -4.45 17.49 -15.02
CA THR A 169 -3.66 16.46 -15.69
C THR A 169 -2.18 16.81 -15.66
N TYR A 170 -1.36 15.85 -15.24
CA TYR A 170 0.09 15.93 -15.22
C TYR A 170 0.65 15.03 -16.34
N GLU A 171 1.65 15.52 -17.07
CA GLU A 171 2.47 14.69 -17.95
C GLU A 171 3.70 14.22 -17.17
N ILE A 172 3.79 12.92 -16.93
CA ILE A 172 4.81 12.30 -16.09
C ILE A 172 5.69 11.40 -16.96
N PRO A 173 6.95 11.78 -17.19
CA PRO A 173 7.83 10.98 -18.01
C PRO A 173 8.29 9.70 -17.29
N ALA A 174 8.45 8.62 -18.04
CA ALA A 174 8.98 7.35 -17.56
C ALA A 174 10.49 7.25 -17.86
N ASN A 175 11.26 8.23 -17.41
CA ASN A 175 12.66 8.42 -17.81
C ASN A 175 13.72 8.07 -16.76
N VAL A 176 13.28 7.66 -15.57
CA VAL A 176 14.16 7.16 -14.52
C VAL A 176 13.61 5.81 -14.09
N PRO A 177 14.18 4.70 -14.60
CA PRO A 177 13.82 3.37 -14.14
C PRO A 177 13.98 3.22 -12.63
N GLY A 178 13.25 2.27 -12.06
CA GLY A 178 13.35 1.99 -10.63
C GLY A 178 12.03 2.14 -9.87
N THR A 179 12.14 2.04 -8.55
CA THR A 179 11.02 2.20 -7.62
C THR A 179 10.99 3.59 -7.02
N HIS A 180 9.86 4.25 -7.21
CA HIS A 180 9.59 5.62 -6.84
C HIS A 180 8.37 5.72 -5.93
N LEU A 181 8.12 6.92 -5.43
CA LEU A 181 7.01 7.24 -4.55
C LEU A 181 6.17 8.31 -5.27
N TYR A 182 4.85 8.27 -5.14
CA TYR A 182 4.04 9.44 -5.39
C TYR A 182 3.27 9.81 -4.13
N HIS A 183 3.05 11.11 -3.91
CA HIS A 183 2.31 11.58 -2.74
C HIS A 183 1.70 12.95 -2.96
N CYS A 184 0.76 13.32 -2.08
CA CYS A 184 0.24 14.68 -2.08
C CYS A 184 1.30 15.66 -1.60
N HIS A 185 1.40 16.83 -2.25
CA HIS A 185 2.32 17.90 -1.85
C HIS A 185 1.60 19.16 -1.35
N PHE A 186 0.27 19.15 -1.31
CA PHE A 186 -0.50 20.15 -0.57
C PHE A 186 -0.50 19.79 0.92
N GLN A 187 0.01 20.70 1.78
CA GLN A 187 0.13 20.46 3.23
C GLN A 187 0.69 19.07 3.57
N THR A 188 1.81 18.71 2.94
CA THR A 188 2.42 17.36 2.96
C THR A 188 2.48 16.72 4.34
N HIS A 189 2.92 17.48 5.36
CA HIS A 189 2.97 17.10 6.77
C HIS A 189 1.66 16.50 7.36
N ARG A 190 0.51 16.76 6.74
CA ARG A 190 -0.80 16.24 7.16
C ARG A 190 -1.36 15.24 6.15
N HIS A 191 -1.24 15.54 4.86
CA HIS A 191 -1.91 14.77 3.82
C HIS A 191 -1.31 13.36 3.67
N ILE A 192 0.01 13.21 3.83
CA ILE A 192 0.64 11.88 3.88
C ILE A 192 0.16 11.10 5.12
N ASP A 193 0.05 11.76 6.28
CA ASP A 193 -0.54 11.14 7.48
C ASP A 193 -2.04 10.85 7.38
N MET A 194 -2.71 11.39 6.35
CA MET A 194 -4.08 11.04 5.97
C MET A 194 -4.13 9.94 4.90
N GLY A 195 -3.00 9.33 4.52
CA GLY A 195 -2.94 8.20 3.60
C GLY A 195 -2.62 8.55 2.14
N MET A 196 -2.28 9.81 1.84
CA MET A 196 -2.05 10.26 0.46
C MET A 196 -0.61 9.98 -0.03
N TYR A 197 -0.26 8.70 -0.16
CA TYR A 197 1.00 8.22 -0.69
C TYR A 197 0.80 6.86 -1.42
N GLY A 198 1.68 6.53 -2.35
CA GLY A 198 1.65 5.25 -3.07
C GLY A 198 2.95 5.01 -3.86
N ILE A 199 3.06 3.84 -4.48
CA ILE A 199 4.27 3.44 -5.20
C ILE A 199 4.13 3.78 -6.67
N PHE A 200 5.20 4.33 -7.24
CA PHE A 200 5.34 4.47 -8.68
C PHE A 200 6.51 3.60 -9.16
N ARG A 201 6.27 2.69 -10.10
CA ARG A 201 7.27 1.79 -10.64
C ARG A 201 7.49 2.09 -12.12
N VAL A 202 8.73 2.37 -12.50
CA VAL A 202 9.17 2.40 -13.90
C VAL A 202 10.05 1.19 -14.13
N ASP A 203 9.57 0.22 -14.90
CA ASP A 203 10.38 -0.93 -15.30
C ASP A 203 11.45 -0.51 -16.30
N PRO A 204 12.74 -0.87 -16.10
CA PRO A 204 13.78 -0.59 -17.09
C PRO A 204 13.52 -1.36 -18.39
N GLU A 205 14.08 -0.86 -19.50
CA GLU A 205 14.16 -1.67 -20.72
C GLU A 205 14.90 -2.99 -20.44
N GLY A 206 14.35 -4.11 -20.92
CA GLY A 206 14.90 -5.44 -20.66
C GLY A 206 14.73 -5.92 -19.22
N TYR A 207 13.69 -5.45 -18.52
CA TYR A 207 13.37 -5.90 -17.17
C TYR A 207 13.20 -7.42 -17.12
N GLU A 208 14.08 -8.09 -16.37
CA GLU A 208 13.99 -9.51 -16.07
C GLU A 208 13.11 -9.72 -14.82
N PRO A 209 11.93 -10.35 -14.95
CA PRO A 209 11.06 -10.61 -13.82
C PRO A 209 11.70 -11.58 -12.82
N ALA A 210 11.48 -11.33 -11.54
CA ALA A 210 11.73 -12.33 -10.50
C ALA A 210 10.61 -13.38 -10.52
N ASP A 211 10.85 -14.58 -9.97
CA ASP A 211 9.80 -15.59 -9.79
C ASP A 211 8.66 -15.06 -8.93
N ARG A 212 9.01 -14.25 -7.92
CA ARG A 212 8.08 -13.50 -7.08
C ARG A 212 8.48 -12.03 -6.98
N GLU A 213 7.61 -11.12 -7.36
CA GLU A 213 7.77 -9.68 -7.23
C GLU A 213 6.67 -9.10 -6.35
N TYR A 214 7.06 -8.32 -5.33
CA TYR A 214 6.14 -7.73 -4.37
C TYR A 214 6.40 -6.25 -4.12
N PHE A 215 5.32 -5.50 -3.91
CA PHE A 215 5.36 -4.09 -3.55
C PHE A 215 4.92 -3.86 -2.11
N MET A 216 5.71 -3.11 -1.36
CA MET A 216 5.50 -2.92 0.07
C MET A 216 5.79 -1.50 0.49
N THR A 217 4.78 -0.85 1.06
CA THR A 217 4.95 0.39 1.79
C THR A 217 5.09 0.11 3.28
N ILE A 218 5.97 0.87 3.93
CA ILE A 218 6.07 0.93 5.38
C ILE A 218 5.77 2.35 5.83
N LYS A 219 5.02 2.49 6.92
CA LYS A 219 4.64 3.80 7.44
C LYS A 219 4.37 3.78 8.94
N ASP A 220 4.86 4.82 9.60
CA ASP A 220 4.44 5.23 10.94
C ASP A 220 3.32 6.29 10.84
N TRP A 221 2.35 6.22 11.75
CA TRP A 221 1.15 7.06 11.76
C TRP A 221 0.93 7.67 13.14
N ASP A 222 0.52 8.94 13.17
CA ASP A 222 -0.08 9.56 14.35
C ASP A 222 -1.61 9.44 14.24
N SER A 223 -2.19 8.45 14.95
CA SER A 223 -3.61 8.11 14.85
C SER A 223 -4.55 9.26 15.22
N ARG A 224 -4.04 10.27 15.93
CA ARG A 224 -4.82 11.46 16.32
C ARG A 224 -5.21 12.29 15.09
N ILE A 225 -4.40 12.29 14.02
CA ILE A 225 -4.65 13.11 12.82
C ILE A 225 -5.91 12.63 12.07
N PRO A 226 -6.04 11.35 11.65
CA PRO A 226 -7.29 10.82 11.11
C PRO A 226 -8.51 11.06 11.99
N LYS A 227 -8.38 10.84 13.32
CA LYS A 227 -9.46 11.06 14.30
C LYS A 227 -9.88 12.54 14.36
N LYS A 228 -8.93 13.47 14.34
CA LYS A 228 -9.23 14.91 14.32
C LYS A 228 -10.03 15.28 13.09
N TRP A 229 -9.64 14.77 11.93
CA TRP A 229 -10.35 15.06 10.69
C TRP A 229 -11.74 14.41 10.61
N ALA A 230 -11.97 13.33 11.35
CA ALA A 230 -13.30 12.76 11.56
C ALA A 230 -14.15 13.55 12.58
N GLY A 231 -13.57 14.48 13.33
CA GLY A 231 -14.25 15.18 14.43
C GLY A 231 -14.21 14.43 15.77
N GLU A 232 -13.39 13.39 15.87
CA GLU A 232 -13.27 12.51 17.04
C GLU A 232 -12.08 12.86 17.95
N ALA A 233 -11.26 13.83 17.56
CA ALA A 233 -10.18 14.35 18.39
C ALA A 233 -10.04 15.87 18.24
N ASP A 234 -9.80 16.58 19.34
CA ASP A 234 -9.51 18.00 19.31
C ASP A 234 -8.12 18.29 19.88
N PHE A 235 -7.19 18.57 18.98
CA PHE A 235 -5.85 19.04 19.32
C PHE A 235 -5.29 19.93 18.20
N THR A 236 -4.29 20.74 18.52
CA THR A 236 -3.54 21.50 17.51
C THR A 236 -2.39 20.64 17.00
N PHE A 237 -2.39 20.31 15.71
CA PHE A 237 -1.28 19.57 15.11
C PHE A 237 -0.06 20.47 14.95
N ASP A 238 1.00 20.12 15.68
CA ASP A 238 2.35 20.67 15.55
C ASP A 238 3.29 19.56 15.11
N THR A 239 4.02 19.77 14.02
CA THR A 239 4.94 18.78 13.46
C THR A 239 6.07 18.42 14.42
N ALA A 240 6.46 19.33 15.32
CA ALA A 240 7.47 19.05 16.34
C ALA A 240 6.97 18.11 17.45
N SER A 241 5.64 17.97 17.61
CA SER A 241 5.00 17.11 18.62
C SER A 241 4.24 15.93 18.02
N ARG A 242 4.55 15.59 16.76
CA ARG A 242 4.02 14.39 16.09
C ARG A 242 4.39 13.16 16.90
N ASN A 243 3.39 12.34 17.23
CA ASN A 243 3.53 11.19 18.11
C ASN A 243 3.03 9.93 17.42
N PRO A 244 3.88 9.24 16.64
CA PRO A 244 3.47 8.04 15.93
C PRO A 244 3.18 6.88 16.91
N ASP A 245 1.99 6.31 16.80
CA ASP A 245 1.46 5.24 17.67
C ASP A 245 0.96 4.01 16.89
N VAL A 246 0.87 4.09 15.57
CA VAL A 246 0.44 3.00 14.69
C VAL A 246 1.48 2.78 13.59
N PHE A 247 1.84 1.53 13.33
CA PHE A 247 2.90 1.16 12.38
C PHE A 247 2.40 0.09 11.42
N THR A 248 2.58 0.31 10.12
CA THR A 248 1.91 -0.50 9.11
C THR A 248 2.83 -1.01 8.02
N VAL A 249 2.53 -2.19 7.48
CA VAL A 249 2.95 -2.67 6.16
C VAL A 249 1.72 -2.61 5.25
N ASN A 250 1.79 -1.89 4.13
CA ASN A 250 0.66 -1.70 3.20
C ASN A 250 -0.64 -1.27 3.90
N GLY A 251 -0.53 -0.33 4.84
CA GLY A 251 -1.68 0.21 5.58
C GLY A 251 -2.22 -0.69 6.69
N LYS A 252 -1.80 -1.96 6.79
CA LYS A 252 -2.24 -2.86 7.87
C LYS A 252 -1.19 -3.00 8.95
N SER A 253 -1.63 -3.26 10.18
CA SER A 253 -0.76 -3.68 11.28
C SER A 253 -0.97 -5.17 11.57
N ALA A 254 0.09 -5.88 11.96
CA ALA A 254 -0.02 -7.28 12.35
C ALA A 254 -1.01 -7.46 13.50
N PRO A 255 -1.72 -8.60 13.57
CA PRO A 255 -1.69 -9.72 12.63
C PRO A 255 -2.40 -9.53 11.29
N ARG A 256 -3.09 -8.40 11.06
CA ARG A 256 -3.87 -8.21 9.82
C ARG A 256 -3.01 -8.19 8.56
N THR A 257 -1.74 -7.84 8.68
CA THR A 257 -0.73 -7.95 7.60
C THR A 257 -0.48 -9.39 7.11
N LEU A 258 -0.80 -10.41 7.90
CA LEU A 258 -0.65 -11.82 7.51
C LEU A 258 -1.91 -12.37 6.83
N HIS A 259 -3.02 -11.61 6.86
CA HIS A 259 -4.24 -12.00 6.18
C HIS A 259 -3.97 -12.06 4.67
N PRO A 260 -4.36 -13.13 3.98
CA PRO A 260 -3.90 -13.34 2.61
C PRO A 260 -4.64 -12.47 1.59
N GLU A 261 -5.90 -12.09 1.85
CA GLU A 261 -6.62 -11.14 0.98
C GLU A 261 -6.41 -9.66 1.35
N GLN A 262 -6.45 -9.33 2.65
CA GLN A 262 -6.43 -7.94 3.13
C GLN A 262 -5.06 -7.43 3.59
N GLY A 263 -4.13 -8.35 3.84
CA GLY A 263 -2.78 -8.07 4.31
C GLY A 263 -1.77 -8.09 3.18
N SER A 264 -0.55 -8.49 3.49
CA SER A 264 0.56 -8.58 2.55
C SER A 264 1.56 -9.68 2.95
N PRO A 265 1.14 -10.94 3.17
CA PRO A 265 2.10 -12.04 3.31
C PRO A 265 2.82 -12.29 1.99
N ILE A 266 4.09 -12.69 2.06
CA ILE A 266 4.94 -13.00 0.91
C ILE A 266 4.85 -14.51 0.72
N ILE A 267 4.20 -14.98 -0.35
CA ILE A 267 3.94 -16.42 -0.54
C ILE A 267 4.88 -16.97 -1.61
N VAL A 268 5.76 -17.90 -1.23
CA VAL A 268 6.86 -18.36 -2.07
C VAL A 268 6.86 -19.88 -2.22
N ASP A 269 7.43 -20.38 -3.31
CA ASP A 269 7.90 -21.75 -3.42
C ASP A 269 9.41 -21.81 -3.11
N LYS A 270 9.91 -22.97 -2.70
CA LYS A 270 11.35 -23.14 -2.46
C LYS A 270 12.11 -22.99 -3.77
N GLY A 271 13.11 -22.12 -3.78
CA GLY A 271 13.94 -21.80 -4.93
C GLY A 271 13.51 -20.55 -5.69
N ASP A 272 12.35 -19.95 -5.39
CA ASP A 272 11.91 -18.70 -6.01
C ASP A 272 12.97 -17.60 -5.79
N LEU A 273 13.34 -16.88 -6.85
CA LEU A 273 13.95 -15.56 -6.73
C LEU A 273 12.85 -14.57 -6.33
N VAL A 274 12.97 -13.99 -5.13
CA VAL A 274 12.01 -13.06 -4.56
C VAL A 274 12.58 -11.65 -4.63
N ARG A 275 11.85 -10.73 -5.27
CA ARG A 275 12.12 -9.30 -5.34
C ARG A 275 11.07 -8.52 -4.55
N ILE A 276 11.51 -7.69 -3.61
CA ILE A 276 10.62 -6.86 -2.80
C ILE A 276 11.01 -5.39 -2.97
N HIS A 277 10.05 -4.59 -3.42
CA HIS A 277 10.14 -3.14 -3.53
C HIS A 277 9.60 -2.51 -2.24
N LEU A 278 10.51 -2.08 -1.36
CA LEU A 278 10.19 -1.45 -0.08
C LEU A 278 10.20 0.07 -0.23
N VAL A 279 9.12 0.72 0.19
CA VAL A 279 8.95 2.18 0.12
C VAL A 279 8.55 2.73 1.48
N ASN A 280 9.32 3.68 2.01
CA ASN A 280 8.97 4.35 3.25
C ASN A 280 8.09 5.58 2.99
N GLY A 281 6.79 5.44 3.23
CA GLY A 281 5.80 6.53 3.15
C GLY A 281 5.60 7.29 4.46
N GLY A 282 6.44 7.04 5.47
CA GLY A 282 6.38 7.65 6.80
C GLY A 282 7.43 8.73 7.02
N TYR A 283 7.59 9.11 8.30
CA TYR A 283 8.51 10.15 8.76
C TYR A 283 9.61 9.60 9.68
N MET A 284 9.58 8.30 9.99
CA MET A 284 10.63 7.61 10.75
C MET A 284 11.47 6.70 9.86
N SER A 285 12.72 6.44 10.24
CA SER A 285 13.49 5.34 9.64
C SER A 285 13.06 3.99 10.22
N HIS A 286 13.03 2.96 9.37
CA HIS A 286 12.62 1.61 9.73
C HIS A 286 13.69 0.59 9.33
N PRO A 287 14.41 -0.03 10.28
CA PRO A 287 15.28 -1.17 10.01
C PRO A 287 14.44 -2.43 9.77
N MET A 288 14.22 -2.81 8.51
CA MET A 288 13.44 -3.98 8.14
C MET A 288 14.33 -5.23 8.12
N HIS A 289 13.95 -6.22 8.91
CA HIS A 289 14.64 -7.50 9.07
C HIS A 289 13.83 -8.64 8.45
N ILE A 290 14.50 -9.60 7.80
CA ILE A 290 13.91 -10.85 7.32
C ILE A 290 14.55 -12.03 8.06
N HIS A 291 13.70 -12.89 8.65
CA HIS A 291 14.16 -14.10 9.31
C HIS A 291 14.61 -15.14 8.28
N ASN A 292 15.71 -15.83 8.57
CA ASN A 292 16.25 -16.98 7.84
C ASN A 292 16.54 -16.80 6.34
N HIS A 293 16.54 -15.55 5.85
CA HIS A 293 16.93 -15.23 4.48
C HIS A 293 17.92 -14.08 4.51
N ARG A 294 19.04 -14.26 3.82
CA ARG A 294 19.95 -13.16 3.49
C ARG A 294 19.53 -12.61 2.14
N PHE A 295 19.55 -11.29 2.00
CA PHE A 295 19.14 -10.59 0.80
C PHE A 295 20.18 -9.56 0.38
N GLN A 296 20.14 -9.20 -0.89
CA GLN A 296 20.94 -8.11 -1.45
C GLN A 296 20.05 -6.93 -1.76
N ARG A 297 20.51 -5.71 -1.47
CA ARG A 297 19.87 -4.50 -1.97
C ARG A 297 20.36 -4.24 -3.39
N VAL A 298 19.48 -4.40 -4.37
CA VAL A 298 19.78 -4.29 -5.80
C VAL A 298 19.45 -2.90 -6.38
N GLU A 299 18.51 -2.17 -5.76
CA GLU A 299 18.22 -0.77 -6.09
C GLU A 299 18.08 0.08 -4.82
N LYS A 300 18.43 1.36 -4.94
CA LYS A 300 18.12 2.40 -3.95
C LYS A 300 17.65 3.66 -4.66
N ASP A 301 16.46 4.14 -4.29
CA ASP A 301 15.83 5.36 -4.83
C ASP A 301 15.72 5.37 -6.36
N GLY A 302 15.57 4.17 -6.95
CA GLY A 302 15.54 3.92 -8.39
C GLY A 302 16.91 3.75 -9.06
N GLY A 303 18.01 4.09 -8.37
CA GLY A 303 19.36 3.79 -8.85
C GLY A 303 19.72 2.32 -8.63
N ILE A 304 20.29 1.68 -9.67
CA ILE A 304 20.83 0.33 -9.58
C ILE A 304 22.09 0.34 -8.68
N VAL A 305 22.11 -0.53 -7.67
CA VAL A 305 23.32 -0.80 -6.88
C VAL A 305 24.26 -1.64 -7.75
N PRO A 306 25.50 -1.19 -8.01
CA PRO A 306 26.46 -1.99 -8.79
C PRO A 306 26.71 -3.35 -8.14
N GLU A 307 26.84 -4.40 -8.95
CA GLU A 307 27.05 -5.78 -8.46
C GLU A 307 28.19 -5.88 -7.44
N ALA A 308 29.32 -5.20 -7.71
CA ALA A 308 30.48 -5.17 -6.81
C ALA A 308 30.23 -4.51 -5.44
N ALA A 309 29.14 -3.76 -5.28
CA ALA A 309 28.73 -3.14 -4.02
C ALA A 309 27.60 -3.91 -3.31
N ARG A 310 27.00 -4.90 -3.99
CA ARG A 310 25.99 -5.78 -3.40
C ARG A 310 26.68 -6.78 -2.48
N HIS A 311 26.05 -7.01 -1.35
CA HIS A 311 26.47 -8.00 -0.38
C HIS A 311 25.25 -8.45 0.39
N ASP A 312 25.32 -9.68 0.88
CA ASP A 312 24.24 -10.27 1.65
C ASP A 312 24.10 -9.57 3.00
N ILE A 313 22.87 -9.19 3.33
CA ILE A 313 22.45 -8.57 4.58
C ILE A 313 21.13 -9.20 5.04
N ASP A 314 20.74 -8.99 6.30
CA ASP A 314 19.47 -9.44 6.87
C ASP A 314 18.61 -8.30 7.40
N VAL A 315 19.18 -7.08 7.48
CA VAL A 315 18.50 -5.86 7.91
C VAL A 315 18.84 -4.74 6.96
N THR A 316 17.82 -4.00 6.52
CA THR A 316 17.98 -2.77 5.74
C THR A 316 17.22 -1.62 6.40
N ASN A 317 17.93 -0.55 6.76
CA ASN A 317 17.31 0.64 7.33
C ASN A 317 16.85 1.58 6.21
N ILE A 318 15.54 1.85 6.17
CA ILE A 318 14.91 2.68 5.14
C ILE A 318 14.46 3.99 5.78
N ALA A 319 15.09 5.10 5.42
CA ALA A 319 14.74 6.43 5.93
C ALA A 319 13.48 7.00 5.24
N PRO A 320 12.89 8.10 5.75
CA PRO A 320 11.72 8.72 5.14
C PRO A 320 11.92 9.00 3.65
N ALA A 321 10.93 8.65 2.83
CA ALA A 321 10.92 8.74 1.38
C ALA A 321 11.96 7.88 0.63
N GLU A 322 12.81 7.10 1.31
CA GLU A 322 13.72 6.16 0.64
C GLU A 322 12.96 4.93 0.11
N ARG A 323 13.47 4.38 -0.99
CA ARG A 323 13.01 3.12 -1.57
C ARG A 323 14.18 2.17 -1.71
N HIS A 324 14.01 0.93 -1.26
CA HIS A 324 14.98 -0.15 -1.46
C HIS A 324 14.32 -1.29 -2.21
N THR A 325 14.93 -1.75 -3.30
CA THR A 325 14.59 -3.03 -3.91
C THR A 325 15.57 -4.07 -3.38
N ILE A 326 15.05 -5.12 -2.76
CA ILE A 326 15.85 -6.23 -2.23
C ILE A 326 15.52 -7.53 -2.96
N GLU A 327 16.53 -8.39 -3.10
CA GLU A 327 16.40 -9.70 -3.72
C GLU A 327 17.01 -10.79 -2.85
N PHE A 328 16.35 -11.95 -2.81
CA PHE A 328 16.88 -13.17 -2.20
C PHE A 328 16.28 -14.40 -2.89
N THR A 329 16.97 -15.52 -2.80
CA THR A 329 16.41 -16.82 -3.16
C THR A 329 15.70 -17.41 -1.94
N ALA A 330 14.50 -17.95 -2.12
CA ALA A 330 13.76 -18.68 -1.10
C ALA A 330 14.37 -20.08 -0.87
N ASP A 331 15.58 -20.15 -0.32
CA ASP A 331 16.39 -21.36 -0.18
C ASP A 331 16.36 -21.99 1.23
N ALA A 332 15.73 -21.32 2.19
CA ALA A 332 15.55 -21.79 3.55
C ALA A 332 14.80 -23.14 3.61
N ASP A 333 14.86 -23.80 4.78
CA ASP A 333 13.96 -24.91 5.07
C ASP A 333 12.51 -24.40 5.02
N PRO A 334 11.59 -25.00 4.23
CA PRO A 334 10.26 -24.44 4.06
C PRO A 334 9.52 -24.23 5.38
N GLY A 335 9.01 -23.02 5.58
CA GLY A 335 8.39 -22.62 6.83
C GLY A 335 7.68 -21.28 6.75
N ILE A 336 7.41 -20.69 7.92
CA ILE A 336 6.83 -19.37 8.06
C ILE A 336 7.85 -18.49 8.78
N TYR A 337 8.39 -17.50 8.08
CA TYR A 337 9.48 -16.64 8.56
C TYR A 337 9.04 -15.19 8.58
N LEU A 338 9.26 -14.49 9.69
CA LEU A 338 8.80 -13.12 9.83
C LEU A 338 9.67 -12.13 9.07
N MET A 339 9.03 -11.09 8.53
CA MET A 339 9.67 -9.85 8.11
C MET A 339 9.11 -8.71 8.96
N HIS A 340 9.96 -7.94 9.65
CA HIS A 340 9.47 -6.92 10.57
C HIS A 340 10.46 -5.77 10.78
N CYS A 341 9.95 -4.65 11.29
CA CYS A 341 10.81 -3.57 11.77
C CYS A 341 11.56 -4.00 13.04
N HIS A 342 12.86 -3.72 13.12
CA HIS A 342 13.72 -4.09 14.24
C HIS A 342 13.77 -3.02 15.35
N LYS A 343 12.88 -2.03 15.30
CA LYS A 343 12.56 -1.17 16.44
C LYS A 343 11.38 -1.79 17.19
N VAL A 344 11.60 -2.23 18.43
CA VAL A 344 10.62 -3.03 19.18
C VAL A 344 9.27 -2.34 19.31
N ASN A 345 9.25 -1.03 19.55
CA ASN A 345 8.01 -0.26 19.63
C ASN A 345 7.24 -0.16 18.30
N HIS A 346 7.88 -0.45 17.16
CA HIS A 346 7.22 -0.45 15.84
C HIS A 346 6.52 -1.77 15.51
N VAL A 347 6.77 -2.81 16.31
CA VAL A 347 6.15 -4.14 16.17
C VAL A 347 5.17 -4.41 17.30
N MET A 348 4.47 -3.36 17.72
CA MET A 348 3.47 -3.38 18.78
C MET A 348 2.18 -2.69 18.32
N ASN A 349 1.05 -3.13 18.86
CA ASN A 349 -0.24 -2.43 18.77
C ASN A 349 -0.60 -1.93 20.18
N GLY A 350 -0.36 -0.65 20.47
CA GLY A 350 -0.48 -0.14 21.83
C GLY A 350 0.43 -0.90 22.80
N SER A 351 -0.15 -1.60 23.77
CA SER A 351 0.58 -2.42 24.75
C SER A 351 0.79 -3.89 24.35
N PHE A 352 0.36 -4.30 23.15
CA PHE A 352 0.40 -5.70 22.72
C PHE A 352 1.57 -5.98 21.78
N TYR A 353 2.23 -7.12 21.99
CA TYR A 353 3.30 -7.67 21.16
C TYR A 353 3.01 -9.15 20.86
N PRO A 354 3.23 -9.64 19.62
CA PRO A 354 3.62 -8.86 18.45
C PRO A 354 2.44 -8.09 17.84
N GLY A 355 2.76 -7.04 17.07
CA GLY A 355 1.81 -6.20 16.33
C GLY A 355 2.54 -5.34 15.29
N GLY A 356 1.92 -4.25 14.85
CA GLY A 356 2.58 -3.19 14.08
C GLY A 356 3.16 -3.63 12.73
N MET A 357 4.36 -3.17 12.42
CA MET A 357 5.07 -3.36 11.15
C MET A 357 5.75 -4.74 11.08
N LEU A 358 4.93 -5.77 10.94
CA LEU A 358 5.33 -7.17 10.83
C LEU A 358 4.50 -7.84 9.73
N THR A 359 5.11 -8.70 8.93
CA THR A 359 4.45 -9.63 7.99
C THR A 359 5.30 -10.91 7.95
N GLY A 360 5.04 -11.83 7.01
CA GLY A 360 5.77 -13.09 6.91
C GLY A 360 5.99 -13.57 5.48
N ILE A 361 7.11 -14.25 5.28
CA ILE A 361 7.40 -15.14 4.18
C ILE A 361 6.80 -16.51 4.53
N VAL A 362 5.86 -16.95 3.72
CA VAL A 362 5.12 -18.20 3.88
C VAL A 362 5.47 -19.09 2.70
N TYR A 363 6.13 -20.22 2.98
CA TYR A 363 6.35 -21.23 1.96
C TYR A 363 5.04 -21.96 1.66
N ARG A 364 4.70 -22.12 0.37
CA ARG A 364 3.45 -22.76 -0.03
C ARG A 364 3.31 -24.18 0.53
N SER A 365 4.41 -24.91 0.63
CA SER A 365 4.44 -26.30 1.10
C SER A 365 4.08 -26.49 2.58
N VAL A 366 3.89 -25.41 3.35
CA VAL A 366 3.47 -25.49 4.76
C VAL A 366 2.08 -24.88 5.00
N MET A 367 1.37 -24.48 3.95
CA MET A 367 0.06 -23.82 4.04
C MET A 367 -1.08 -24.77 4.42
N ASP A 368 -0.88 -26.08 4.37
CA ASP A 368 -1.81 -27.11 4.82
C ASP A 368 -1.56 -27.54 6.29
N SER A 369 -0.59 -26.92 6.97
CA SER A 369 -0.24 -27.25 8.35
C SER A 369 -1.16 -26.58 9.38
N ASP A 370 -1.30 -27.23 10.54
CA ASP A 370 -2.04 -26.67 11.70
C ASP A 370 -1.50 -25.30 12.14
N ILE A 371 -0.18 -25.09 12.01
CA ILE A 371 0.48 -23.82 12.34
C ILE A 371 0.00 -22.72 11.39
N PHE A 372 -0.12 -23.02 10.09
CA PHE A 372 -0.67 -22.07 9.13
C PHE A 372 -2.15 -21.77 9.41
N SER A 373 -2.95 -22.79 9.73
CA SER A 373 -4.36 -22.58 10.12
C SER A 373 -4.47 -21.64 11.33
N GLN A 374 -3.69 -21.88 12.39
CA GLN A 374 -3.64 -20.99 13.55
C GLN A 374 -3.19 -19.56 13.18
N LEU A 375 -2.27 -19.42 12.23
CA LEU A 375 -1.84 -18.11 11.72
C LEU A 375 -2.97 -17.39 10.98
N MET A 376 -3.77 -18.11 10.20
CA MET A 376 -4.93 -17.56 9.48
C MET A 376 -6.03 -17.12 10.45
N ASP A 377 -6.33 -17.93 11.46
CA ASP A 377 -7.23 -17.56 12.54
C ASP A 377 -6.73 -16.31 13.26
N TYR A 378 -5.43 -16.27 13.58
CA TYR A 378 -4.77 -15.12 14.20
C TYR A 378 -4.83 -13.85 13.32
N ALA A 379 -4.76 -14.00 12.00
CA ALA A 379 -4.92 -12.91 11.03
C ALA A 379 -6.39 -12.49 10.78
N GLY A 380 -7.34 -13.23 11.37
CA GLY A 380 -8.78 -13.04 11.17
C GLY A 380 -9.21 -13.38 9.75
N TYR A 381 -8.65 -14.44 9.17
CA TYR A 381 -9.07 -15.00 7.88
C TYR A 381 -10.07 -16.13 8.09
N GLU A 382 -11.27 -15.95 7.56
CA GLU A 382 -12.28 -17.01 7.49
C GLU A 382 -12.41 -17.45 6.02
N PRO A 383 -12.12 -18.73 5.69
CA PRO A 383 -12.28 -19.23 4.33
C PRO A 383 -13.77 -19.28 3.98
N ASN A 384 -14.22 -18.33 3.15
CA ASN A 384 -15.57 -18.28 2.58
C ASN A 384 -15.70 -19.12 1.31
#